data_AF-A0A849D6X9-F1
#
_entry.id   AF-A0A849D6X9-F1
#
_cell.length_a   1.000
_cell.length_b   1.000
_cell.length_c   1.000
_cell.angle_alpha   90.00
_cell.angle_beta   90.00
_cell.angle_gamma   90.00
#
_symmetry.space_group_name_H-M   'P 1'
#
loop_
_entity.id
_entity.type
_entity.pdbx_description
1 polymer ?
#
loop_
_entity_poly.entity_id
_entity_poly.type
_entity_poly.pdbx_seq_one_letter_code
_entity_poly.pdbx_strand_id
1 'polypeptide(L)'
;STGALFTALLEPVWYGRRFIPYELFFGVLVILGLLLIYNVNTEYGFGILLALVSAFLGAVFTLINGQLIKVHKPATISFYELSFGALFLSLVLGIQNEFDAAFFNMATMDWIYLMVLASVCTAFAFIASVKVMRFVSPYTVMLTINMEPVYGILLAFFIFGESEKMNILFYLGALVIIATVVANGIIKYKATKEEAGGFH
;
A
#
# COMPACT_ATOMS: atom_id res chain seq x y z
N SER A 1 5.05 4.13 2.04
CA SER A 1 5.14 4.68 0.67
C SER A 1 6.46 4.46 -0.07
N THR A 2 7.51 3.94 0.57
CA THR A 2 8.73 3.45 -0.14
C THR A 2 8.49 2.13 -0.88
N GLY A 3 7.33 1.50 -0.70
CA GLY A 3 6.94 0.26 -1.37
C GLY A 3 7.03 0.36 -2.89
N ALA A 4 6.49 1.42 -3.51
CA ALA A 4 6.60 1.62 -4.95
C ALA A 4 8.06 1.75 -5.45
N LEU A 5 8.95 2.37 -4.64
CA LEU A 5 10.38 2.45 -4.95
C LEU A 5 11.02 1.06 -4.91
N PHE A 6 10.77 0.29 -3.86
CA PHE A 6 11.27 -1.09 -3.76
C PHE A 6 10.68 -1.97 -4.86
N THR A 7 9.41 -1.84 -5.19
CA THR A 7 8.78 -2.58 -6.30
C THR A 7 9.41 -2.20 -7.63
N ALA A 8 9.67 -0.91 -7.91
CA ALA A 8 10.35 -0.50 -9.14
C ALA A 8 11.78 -1.08 -9.28
N LEU A 9 12.49 -1.26 -8.16
CA LEU A 9 13.81 -1.88 -8.12
C LEU A 9 13.76 -3.40 -8.26
N LEU A 10 12.79 -4.04 -7.61
CA LEU A 10 12.66 -5.49 -7.54
C LEU A 10 11.91 -6.09 -8.74
N GLU A 11 10.94 -5.38 -9.33
CA GLU A 11 10.15 -5.88 -10.47
C GLU A 11 11.03 -6.28 -11.67
N PRO A 12 12.04 -5.50 -12.09
CA PRO A 12 12.98 -5.90 -13.15
C PRO A 12 13.76 -7.18 -12.83
N VAL A 13 14.21 -7.33 -11.58
CA VAL A 13 14.97 -8.51 -11.13
C VAL A 13 14.08 -9.75 -11.07
N TRP A 14 12.84 -9.59 -10.59
CA TRP A 14 11.91 -10.69 -10.35
C TRP A 14 11.18 -11.17 -11.60
N TYR A 15 10.88 -10.26 -12.53
CA TYR A 15 10.13 -10.54 -13.75
C TYR A 15 10.98 -10.49 -15.03
N GLY A 16 12.27 -10.18 -14.93
CA GLY A 16 13.17 -10.04 -16.08
C GLY A 16 12.79 -8.89 -17.03
N ARG A 17 12.05 -7.89 -16.52
CA ARG A 17 11.61 -6.73 -17.30
C ARG A 17 12.72 -5.69 -17.45
N ARG A 18 12.65 -4.87 -18.49
CA ARG A 18 13.56 -3.73 -18.66
C ARG A 18 13.38 -2.77 -17.49
N PHE A 19 14.50 -2.30 -16.93
CA PHE A 19 14.50 -1.28 -15.89
C PHE A 19 13.86 0.01 -16.41
N ILE A 20 12.91 0.56 -15.66
CA ILE A 20 12.14 1.74 -16.05
C ILE A 20 12.55 2.93 -15.17
N PRO A 21 13.49 3.79 -15.63
CA PRO A 21 14.08 4.84 -14.78
C PRO A 21 13.07 5.90 -14.31
N TYR A 22 11.99 6.14 -15.06
CA TYR A 22 10.96 7.10 -14.64
C TYR A 22 10.14 6.59 -13.42
N GLU A 23 9.99 5.27 -13.25
CA GLU A 23 9.28 4.69 -12.11
C GLU A 23 10.04 4.91 -10.79
N LEU A 24 11.37 4.84 -10.84
CA LEU A 24 12.25 5.17 -9.73
C LEU A 24 12.17 6.65 -9.36
N PHE A 25 12.20 7.53 -10.37
CA PHE A 25 12.08 8.98 -10.17
C PHE A 25 10.76 9.35 -9.46
N PHE A 26 9.62 8.82 -9.91
CA PHE A 26 8.34 9.04 -9.24
C PHE A 26 8.31 8.46 -7.83
N GLY A 27 8.93 7.29 -7.60
CA GLY A 27 9.08 6.71 -6.26
C GLY A 27 9.82 7.64 -5.29
N VAL A 28 10.91 8.27 -5.73
CA VAL A 28 11.69 9.24 -4.93
C VAL A 28 10.87 10.49 -4.63
N LEU A 29 10.14 11.04 -5.61
CA LEU A 29 9.30 12.22 -5.40
C LEU A 29 8.21 11.99 -4.33
N VAL A 30 7.57 10.82 -4.31
CA VAL A 30 6.59 10.48 -3.25
C VAL A 30 7.24 10.46 -1.88
N ILE A 31 8.46 9.90 -1.76
CA ILE A 31 9.20 9.87 -0.49
C ILE A 31 9.51 11.29 -0.01
N LEU A 32 9.96 12.17 -0.92
CA LEU A 32 10.20 13.58 -0.59
C LEU A 32 8.93 14.29 -0.11
N GLY A 33 7.80 14.08 -0.78
CA GLY A 33 6.51 14.64 -0.35
C GLY A 33 6.10 14.20 1.06
N LEU A 34 6.37 12.95 1.43
CA LEU A 34 6.09 12.45 2.77
C LEU A 34 7.05 12.97 3.84
N LEU A 35 8.33 13.15 3.51
CA LEU A 35 9.28 13.77 4.43
C LEU A 35 8.87 15.22 4.77
N LEU A 36 8.30 15.95 3.81
CA LEU A 36 7.73 17.28 4.04
C LEU A 36 6.50 17.24 4.97
N ILE A 37 5.63 16.22 4.81
CA ILE A 37 4.44 16.03 5.66
C ILE A 37 4.83 15.67 7.10
N TYR A 38 5.75 14.74 7.28
CA TYR A 38 6.03 14.16 8.60
C TYR A 38 6.95 14.99 9.49
N ASN A 39 7.51 16.11 8.98
CA ASN A 39 8.41 17.03 9.70
C ASN A 39 9.32 16.27 10.69
N VAL A 40 10.13 15.36 10.13
CA VAL A 40 10.77 14.26 10.87
C VAL A 40 11.61 14.79 12.02
N ASN A 41 11.07 14.72 13.24
CA ASN A 41 11.89 14.77 14.45
C ASN A 41 12.77 13.52 14.47
N THR A 42 14.08 13.71 14.59
CA THR A 42 15.10 12.66 14.51
C THR A 42 15.04 11.61 15.63
N GLU A 43 14.11 11.76 16.57
CA GLU A 43 13.90 10.87 17.72
C GLU A 43 13.25 9.52 17.34
N TYR A 44 12.69 9.38 16.13
CA TYR A 44 11.93 8.20 15.70
C TYR A 44 12.69 7.22 14.78
N GLY A 45 14.03 7.20 14.83
CA GLY A 45 14.86 6.41 13.89
C GLY A 45 14.48 4.92 13.79
N PHE A 46 14.10 4.27 14.89
CA PHE A 46 13.67 2.87 14.89
C PHE A 46 12.32 2.67 14.17
N GLY A 47 11.37 3.60 14.33
CA GLY A 47 10.09 3.57 13.62
C GLY A 47 10.28 3.71 12.11
N ILE A 48 11.22 4.56 11.68
CA ILE A 48 11.57 4.72 10.26
C ILE A 48 12.16 3.40 9.71
N LEU A 49 13.07 2.76 10.44
CA LEU A 49 13.64 1.48 10.01
C LEU A 49 12.56 0.39 9.86
N LEU A 50 11.67 0.25 10.85
CA LEU A 50 10.55 -0.68 10.77
C LEU A 50 9.62 -0.39 9.58
N ALA A 51 9.33 0.89 9.32
CA ALA A 51 8.51 1.29 8.18
C ALA A 51 9.18 0.94 6.84
N LEU A 52 10.50 1.11 6.74
CA LEU A 52 11.26 0.72 5.54
C LEU A 52 11.25 -0.80 5.32
N VAL A 53 11.48 -1.59 6.36
CA VAL A 53 11.43 -3.06 6.30
C VAL A 53 10.03 -3.53 5.93
N SER A 54 8.99 -2.96 6.55
CA SER A 54 7.60 -3.27 6.24
C SER A 54 7.26 -2.96 4.77
N ALA A 55 7.68 -1.80 4.27
CA ALA A 55 7.46 -1.42 2.88
C ALA A 55 8.21 -2.33 1.89
N PHE A 56 9.42 -2.78 2.23
CA PHE A 56 10.16 -3.76 1.44
C PHE A 56 9.44 -5.12 1.41
N LEU A 57 9.02 -5.63 2.57
CA LEU A 57 8.25 -6.87 2.66
C LEU A 57 6.92 -6.77 1.91
N GLY A 58 6.22 -5.64 2.01
CA GLY A 58 5.02 -5.37 1.23
C GLY A 58 5.27 -5.39 -0.29
N ALA A 59 6.40 -4.83 -0.74
CA ALA A 59 6.80 -4.87 -2.15
C ALA A 59 7.05 -6.30 -2.61
N VAL A 60 7.81 -7.09 -1.85
CA VAL A 60 8.06 -8.51 -2.14
C VAL A 60 6.75 -9.30 -2.15
N PHE A 61 5.89 -9.10 -1.16
CA PHE A 61 4.58 -9.74 -1.05
C PHE A 61 3.69 -9.46 -2.27
N THR A 62 3.68 -8.22 -2.73
CA THR A 62 2.91 -7.81 -3.92
C THR A 62 3.50 -8.42 -5.20
N LEU A 63 4.83 -8.52 -5.31
CA LEU A 63 5.48 -9.18 -6.44
C LEU A 63 5.17 -10.68 -6.50
N ILE A 64 5.18 -11.37 -5.35
CA ILE A 64 4.80 -12.78 -5.26
C ILE A 64 3.34 -12.97 -5.66
N ASN A 65 2.44 -12.13 -5.14
CA ASN A 65 1.02 -12.14 -5.52
C ASN A 65 0.81 -11.95 -7.03
N GLY A 66 1.55 -11.03 -7.64
CA GLY A 66 1.53 -10.81 -9.09
C GLY A 66 1.97 -12.03 -9.92
N GLN A 67 2.74 -12.96 -9.35
CA GLN A 67 3.07 -14.23 -9.99
C GLN A 67 2.00 -15.29 -9.74
N LEU A 68 1.59 -15.46 -8.49
CA LEU A 68 0.60 -16.47 -8.09
C LEU A 68 -0.75 -16.25 -8.78
N ILE A 69 -1.16 -15.00 -9.01
CA ILE A 69 -2.44 -14.67 -9.67
C ILE A 69 -2.52 -15.16 -11.13
N LYS A 70 -1.39 -15.48 -11.75
CA LYS A 70 -1.35 -16.03 -13.13
C LYS A 70 -1.81 -17.48 -13.19
N VAL A 71 -1.64 -18.22 -12.09
CA VAL A 71 -1.90 -19.67 -12.01
C VAL A 71 -3.01 -20.02 -11.04
N HIS A 72 -3.33 -19.14 -10.08
CA HIS A 72 -4.33 -19.38 -9.05
C HIS A 72 -5.45 -18.33 -9.04
N LYS A 73 -6.60 -18.70 -8.49
CA LYS A 73 -7.72 -17.78 -8.31
C LYS A 73 -7.40 -16.79 -7.18
N PRO A 74 -7.74 -15.49 -7.31
CA PRO A 74 -7.45 -14.48 -6.27
C PRO A 74 -8.00 -14.86 -4.90
N ALA A 75 -9.23 -15.37 -4.84
CA ALA A 75 -9.86 -15.81 -3.59
C ALA A 75 -9.08 -16.94 -2.90
N THR A 76 -8.48 -17.86 -3.66
CA THR A 76 -7.67 -18.95 -3.09
C THR A 76 -6.38 -18.41 -2.49
N ILE A 77 -5.69 -17.52 -3.21
CA ILE A 77 -4.46 -16.88 -2.72
C ILE A 77 -4.74 -16.13 -1.42
N SER A 78 -5.73 -15.23 -1.44
CA SER A 78 -6.11 -14.44 -0.27
C SER A 78 -6.57 -15.29 0.92
N PHE A 79 -7.28 -16.40 0.66
CA PHE A 79 -7.69 -17.31 1.73
C PHE A 79 -6.49 -17.88 2.49
N TYR A 80 -5.48 -18.37 1.76
CA TYR A 80 -4.26 -18.88 2.39
C TYR A 80 -3.49 -17.75 3.11
N GLU A 81 -3.32 -16.60 2.47
CA GLU A 81 -2.58 -15.47 3.06
C GLU A 81 -3.21 -14.96 4.35
N LEU A 82 -4.53 -14.75 4.35
CA LEU A 82 -5.25 -14.31 5.54
C LEU A 82 -5.29 -15.39 6.63
N SER A 83 -5.41 -16.67 6.25
CA SER A 83 -5.41 -17.77 7.22
C SER A 83 -4.04 -17.95 7.89
N PHE A 84 -2.96 -17.91 7.12
CA PHE A 84 -1.60 -17.96 7.67
C PHE A 84 -1.28 -16.71 8.49
N GLY A 85 -1.72 -15.52 8.05
CA GLY A 85 -1.58 -14.29 8.83
C GLY A 85 -2.30 -14.38 10.17
N ALA A 86 -3.55 -14.84 10.18
CA ALA A 86 -4.33 -15.04 11.39
C ALA A 86 -3.66 -16.07 12.32
N LEU A 87 -3.21 -17.21 11.79
CA LEU A 87 -2.54 -18.25 12.58
C LEU A 87 -1.21 -17.76 13.16
N PHE A 88 -0.42 -17.02 12.37
CA PHE A 88 0.84 -16.44 12.82
C PHE A 88 0.62 -15.43 13.95
N LEU A 89 -0.33 -14.51 13.79
CA LEU A 89 -0.65 -13.52 14.82
C LEU A 89 -1.19 -14.18 16.10
N SER A 90 -2.07 -15.16 15.97
CA SER A 90 -2.57 -15.92 17.13
C SER A 90 -1.44 -16.63 17.89
N LEU A 91 -0.45 -17.19 17.18
CA LEU A 91 0.71 -17.82 17.81
C LEU A 91 1.58 -16.79 18.55
N VAL A 92 1.81 -15.63 17.95
CA VAL A 92 2.59 -14.54 18.59
C VAL A 92 1.89 -14.06 19.87
N LEU A 93 0.58 -13.80 19.81
CA LEU A 93 -0.22 -13.41 20.98
C LEU A 93 -0.23 -14.50 22.07
N GLY A 94 -0.29 -15.77 21.67
CA GLY A 94 -0.19 -16.91 22.58
C GLY A 94 1.15 -16.97 23.32
N ILE A 95 2.27 -16.75 22.61
CA ILE A 95 3.61 -16.70 23.22
C ILE A 95 3.75 -15.52 24.18
N GLN A 96 3.09 -14.40 23.89
CA GLN A 96 3.06 -13.21 24.74
C GLN A 96 2.10 -13.34 25.95
N ASN A 97 1.35 -14.44 26.05
CA ASN A 97 0.26 -14.64 27.03
C ASN A 97 -0.86 -13.59 26.97
N GLU A 98 -1.03 -12.94 25.80
CA GLU A 98 -2.11 -11.96 25.58
C GLU A 98 -3.37 -12.58 24.96
N PHE A 99 -3.32 -13.88 24.65
CA PHE A 99 -4.45 -14.65 24.12
C PHE A 99 -5.23 -15.35 25.24
N ASP A 100 -5.75 -14.56 26.19
CA ASP A 100 -6.49 -15.05 27.35
C ASP A 100 -8.01 -14.80 27.24
N ALA A 101 -8.77 -15.13 28.28
CA ALA A 101 -10.22 -14.88 28.28
C ALA A 101 -10.58 -13.38 28.28
N ALA A 102 -9.69 -12.51 28.77
CA ALA A 102 -9.88 -11.06 28.77
C ALA A 102 -9.78 -10.49 27.35
N PHE A 103 -8.97 -11.09 26.47
CA PHE A 103 -8.92 -10.75 25.04
C PHE A 103 -10.29 -10.80 24.35
N PHE A 104 -11.16 -11.73 24.76
CA PHE A 104 -12.50 -11.90 24.18
C PHE A 104 -13.60 -11.10 24.92
N ASN A 105 -13.24 -10.37 25.97
CA ASN A 105 -14.17 -9.57 26.75
C ASN A 105 -14.39 -8.21 26.07
N MET A 106 -15.17 -8.22 24.99
CA MET A 106 -15.54 -7.03 24.21
C MET A 106 -17.06 -6.84 24.19
N ALA A 107 -17.51 -5.61 23.97
CA ALA A 107 -18.93 -5.32 23.85
C ALA A 107 -19.50 -5.99 22.59
N THR A 108 -20.78 -6.36 22.62
CA THR A 108 -21.45 -7.00 21.47
C THR A 108 -21.37 -6.17 20.19
N MET A 109 -21.36 -4.83 20.31
CA MET A 109 -21.23 -3.93 19.17
C MET A 109 -19.84 -3.98 18.54
N ASP A 110 -18.79 -4.20 19.34
CA ASP A 110 -17.42 -4.32 18.82
C ASP A 110 -17.28 -5.57 17.95
N TRP A 111 -17.93 -6.68 18.34
CA TRP A 111 -18.01 -7.89 17.52
C TRP A 111 -18.67 -7.65 16.16
N ILE A 112 -19.73 -6.84 16.12
CA ILE A 112 -20.41 -6.48 14.87
C ILE A 112 -19.47 -5.64 14.00
N TYR A 113 -18.81 -4.62 14.56
CA TYR A 113 -17.87 -3.79 13.81
C TYR A 113 -16.67 -4.59 13.31
N LEU A 114 -16.13 -5.50 14.12
CA LEU A 114 -15.05 -6.40 13.73
C LEU A 114 -15.48 -7.35 12.60
N MET A 115 -16.71 -7.87 12.64
CA MET A 115 -17.22 -8.70 11.53
C MET A 115 -17.32 -7.91 10.22
N VAL A 116 -17.83 -6.68 10.27
CA VAL A 116 -17.93 -5.82 9.07
C VAL A 116 -16.53 -5.49 8.54
N LEU A 117 -15.61 -5.10 9.44
CA LEU A 117 -14.24 -4.76 9.09
C LEU A 117 -13.51 -5.96 8.48
N ALA A 118 -13.53 -7.12 9.14
CA ALA A 118 -12.84 -8.32 8.70
C ALA A 118 -13.38 -8.87 7.36
N SER A 119 -14.70 -8.77 7.13
CA SER A 119 -15.31 -9.27 5.90
C SER A 119 -15.18 -8.29 4.74
N VAL A 120 -15.77 -7.09 4.86
CA VAL A 120 -15.89 -6.14 3.75
C VAL A 120 -14.58 -5.39 3.55
N CYS A 121 -14.04 -4.80 4.62
CA CYS A 121 -12.87 -3.92 4.53
C CYS A 121 -11.56 -4.69 4.41
N THR A 122 -11.49 -5.93 4.93
CA THR A 122 -10.28 -6.76 4.84
C THR A 122 -10.42 -7.83 3.78
N ALA A 123 -11.24 -8.85 3.98
CA ALA A 123 -11.26 -10.02 3.08
C ALA A 123 -11.67 -9.65 1.65
N PHE A 124 -12.79 -8.95 1.46
CA PHE A 124 -13.26 -8.57 0.12
C PHE A 124 -12.31 -7.59 -0.56
N ALA A 125 -11.90 -6.52 0.12
CA ALA A 125 -10.98 -5.53 -0.43
C ALA A 125 -9.63 -6.15 -0.80
N PHE A 126 -9.13 -7.08 0.01
CA PHE A 126 -7.87 -7.76 -0.25
C PHE A 126 -7.96 -8.73 -1.45
N ILE A 127 -9.03 -9.52 -1.55
CA ILE A 127 -9.30 -10.35 -2.73
C ILE A 127 -9.40 -9.50 -4.00
N ALA A 128 -10.08 -8.35 -3.92
CA ALA A 128 -10.21 -7.42 -5.03
C ALA A 128 -8.83 -6.84 -5.43
N SER A 129 -8.00 -6.46 -4.46
CA SER A 129 -6.63 -5.98 -4.68
C SER A 129 -5.77 -7.01 -5.42
N VAL A 130 -5.77 -8.27 -4.94
CA VAL A 130 -5.07 -9.38 -5.61
C VAL A 130 -5.64 -9.63 -7.02
N LYS A 131 -6.96 -9.54 -7.21
CA LYS A 131 -7.59 -9.69 -8.53
C LYS A 131 -7.15 -8.60 -9.51
N VAL A 132 -6.98 -7.36 -9.06
CA VAL A 132 -6.53 -6.24 -9.90
C VAL A 132 -5.12 -6.47 -10.44
N MET A 133 -4.24 -7.16 -9.70
CA MET A 133 -2.90 -7.53 -10.17
C MET A 133 -2.89 -8.47 -11.40
N ARG A 134 -4.04 -9.02 -11.79
CA ARG A 134 -4.18 -9.74 -13.07
C ARG A 134 -4.15 -8.82 -14.29
N PHE A 135 -4.56 -7.56 -14.11
CA PHE A 135 -4.73 -6.58 -15.19
C PHE A 135 -3.70 -5.45 -15.15
N VAL A 136 -3.14 -5.16 -13.97
CA VAL A 136 -2.13 -4.11 -13.78
C VAL A 136 -0.88 -4.67 -13.09
N SER A 137 0.27 -4.02 -13.29
CA SER A 137 1.52 -4.47 -12.67
C SER A 137 1.51 -4.26 -11.14
N PRO A 138 2.26 -5.08 -10.37
CA PRO A 138 2.49 -4.88 -8.94
C PRO A 138 2.94 -3.44 -8.61
N TYR A 139 3.81 -2.83 -9.42
CA TYR A 139 4.19 -1.42 -9.27
C TYR A 139 2.99 -0.46 -9.30
N THR A 140 2.03 -0.68 -10.19
CA THR A 140 0.83 0.18 -10.32
C THR A 140 -0.05 0.08 -9.08
N VAL A 141 -0.20 -1.13 -8.53
CA VAL A 141 -0.95 -1.34 -7.28
C VAL A 141 -0.27 -0.60 -6.15
N MET A 142 1.04 -0.72 -6.01
CA MET A 142 1.81 0.00 -4.99
C MET A 142 1.76 1.53 -5.14
N LEU A 143 1.79 2.03 -6.38
CA LEU A 143 1.61 3.46 -6.63
C LEU A 143 0.22 3.95 -6.22
N THR A 144 -0.82 3.14 -6.43
CA THR A 144 -2.19 3.47 -6.04
C THR A 144 -2.32 3.52 -4.52
N ILE A 145 -1.67 2.60 -3.80
CA ILE A 145 -1.63 2.61 -2.33
C ILE A 145 -0.92 3.87 -1.81
N ASN A 146 0.08 4.40 -2.53
CA ASN A 146 0.71 5.67 -2.14
C ASN A 146 -0.25 6.89 -2.20
N MET A 147 -1.48 6.75 -2.74
CA MET A 147 -2.53 7.76 -2.62
C MET A 147 -3.30 7.71 -1.29
N GLU A 148 -3.13 6.65 -0.49
CA GLU A 148 -3.69 6.54 0.86
C GLU A 148 -3.47 7.81 1.72
N PRO A 149 -2.25 8.35 1.84
CA PRO A 149 -2.05 9.61 2.57
C PRO A 149 -2.88 10.74 1.98
N VAL A 150 -2.96 10.88 0.65
CA VAL A 150 -3.76 11.96 0.02
C VAL A 150 -5.24 11.85 0.38
N TYR A 151 -5.83 10.66 0.27
CA TYR A 151 -7.23 10.46 0.63
C TYR A 151 -7.47 10.69 2.12
N GLY A 152 -6.53 10.26 2.97
CA GLY A 152 -6.58 10.53 4.41
C GLY A 152 -6.60 12.02 4.71
N ILE A 153 -5.78 12.82 4.03
CA ILE A 153 -5.73 14.28 4.16
C ILE A 153 -7.04 14.92 3.71
N LEU A 154 -7.57 14.51 2.56
CA LEU A 154 -8.83 15.05 2.03
C LEU A 154 -9.99 14.74 2.98
N LEU A 155 -10.09 13.50 3.46
CA LEU A 155 -11.12 13.09 4.41
C LEU A 155 -10.98 13.84 5.74
N ALA A 156 -9.77 13.99 6.26
CA ALA A 156 -9.51 14.76 7.49
C ALA A 156 -9.97 16.22 7.33
N PHE A 157 -9.65 16.85 6.20
CA PHE A 157 -10.11 18.21 5.89
C PHE A 157 -11.64 18.33 5.85
N PHE A 158 -12.34 17.38 5.24
CA PHE A 158 -13.81 17.40 5.16
C PHE A 158 -14.50 17.10 6.49
N ILE A 159 -13.93 16.20 7.31
CA ILE A 159 -14.55 15.73 8.56
C ILE A 159 -14.22 16.69 9.73
N PHE A 160 -12.96 17.13 9.84
CA PHE A 160 -12.51 17.99 10.93
C PHE A 160 -12.55 19.49 10.57
N GLY A 161 -12.71 19.86 9.29
CA GLY A 161 -12.84 21.25 8.86
C GLY A 161 -11.59 22.10 9.14
N GLU A 162 -11.79 23.39 9.43
CA GLU A 162 -10.71 24.35 9.73
C GLU A 162 -10.08 24.20 11.14
N SER A 163 -10.53 23.26 11.99
CA SER A 163 -10.06 23.19 13.38
C SER A 163 -8.60 22.71 13.53
N GLU A 164 -8.03 22.10 12.49
CA GLU A 164 -6.60 21.82 12.36
C GLU A 164 -6.06 22.43 11.05
N LYS A 165 -5.75 23.74 11.05
CA LYS A 165 -4.94 24.32 9.98
C LYS A 165 -3.56 23.65 10.00
N MET A 166 -3.34 22.75 9.05
CA MET A 166 -2.09 22.02 8.97
C MET A 166 -0.96 22.94 8.47
N ASN A 167 0.29 22.58 8.77
CA ASN A 167 1.44 23.40 8.43
C ASN A 167 1.58 23.59 6.89
N ILE A 168 2.14 24.70 6.42
CA ILE A 168 2.41 24.94 4.99
C ILE A 168 3.20 23.79 4.33
N LEU A 169 4.12 23.16 5.09
CA LEU A 169 4.91 22.00 4.65
C LEU A 169 4.04 20.80 4.29
N PHE A 170 2.94 20.60 5.04
CA PHE A 170 2.01 19.52 4.80
C PHE A 170 1.26 19.72 3.48
N TYR A 171 0.79 20.94 3.19
CA TYR A 171 0.12 21.25 1.92
C TYR A 171 1.07 21.09 0.73
N LEU A 172 2.33 21.52 0.87
CA LEU A 172 3.34 21.32 -0.17
C LEU A 172 3.65 19.85 -0.41
N GLY A 173 3.81 19.06 0.66
CA GLY A 173 4.04 17.62 0.55
C GLY A 173 2.87 16.88 -0.13
N ALA A 174 1.63 17.23 0.23
CA ALA A 174 0.44 16.68 -0.40
C ALA A 174 0.37 17.01 -1.90
N LEU A 175 0.67 18.25 -2.27
CA LEU A 175 0.70 18.69 -3.67
C LEU A 175 1.76 17.94 -4.49
N VAL A 176 2.95 17.72 -3.92
CA VAL A 176 4.01 16.93 -4.58
C VAL A 176 3.54 15.49 -4.83
N ILE A 177 2.92 14.84 -3.84
CA ILE A 177 2.46 13.45 -3.98
C ILE A 177 1.37 13.36 -5.07
N ILE A 178 0.39 14.26 -5.06
CA ILE A 178 -0.68 14.30 -6.07
C ILE A 178 -0.10 14.50 -7.47
N ALA A 179 0.75 15.52 -7.65
CA ALA A 179 1.35 15.82 -8.94
C ALA A 179 2.16 14.63 -9.49
N THR A 180 2.90 13.95 -8.61
CA THR A 180 3.72 12.77 -8.93
C THR A 180 2.87 11.60 -9.42
N VAL A 181 1.78 11.27 -8.73
CA VAL A 181 0.91 10.15 -9.14
C VAL A 181 0.13 10.47 -10.41
N VAL A 182 -0.39 11.69 -10.55
CA VAL A 182 -1.08 12.13 -11.77
C VAL A 182 -0.13 12.10 -12.96
N ALA A 183 1.09 12.64 -12.82
CA ALA A 183 2.09 12.63 -13.88
C ALA A 183 2.46 11.19 -14.29
N ASN A 184 2.68 10.30 -13.33
CA ASN A 184 2.99 8.90 -13.61
C ASN A 184 1.82 8.20 -14.36
N GLY A 185 0.58 8.45 -13.92
CA GLY A 185 -0.62 7.94 -14.58
C GLY A 185 -0.74 8.41 -16.04
N ILE A 186 -0.49 9.69 -16.30
CA ILE A 186 -0.54 10.26 -17.67
C ILE A 186 0.57 9.69 -18.55
N ILE A 187 1.81 9.60 -18.06
CA ILE A 187 2.95 9.07 -18.83
C ILE A 187 2.71 7.60 -19.17
N LYS A 188 2.24 6.82 -18.20
CA LYS A 188 1.93 5.41 -18.43
C LYS A 188 0.81 5.22 -19.44
N TYR A 189 -0.26 6.02 -19.35
CA TYR A 189 -1.35 5.99 -20.32
C TYR A 189 -0.85 6.30 -21.75
N LYS A 190 0.05 7.28 -21.90
CA LYS A 190 0.66 7.61 -23.20
C LYS A 190 1.58 6.49 -23.72
N ALA A 191 2.43 5.93 -22.87
CA ALA A 191 3.34 4.85 -23.24
C ALA A 191 2.58 3.59 -23.72
N THR A 192 1.48 3.21 -23.04
CA THR A 192 0.63 2.09 -23.46
C THR A 192 -0.08 2.36 -24.79
N LYS A 193 -0.42 3.62 -25.09
CA LYS A 193 -1.07 4.00 -26.35
C LYS A 193 -0.10 4.01 -27.54
N GLU A 194 1.16 4.37 -27.33
CA GLU A 194 2.20 4.31 -28.35
C GLU A 194 2.57 2.85 -28.71
N GLU A 195 2.65 1.95 -27.73
CA GLU A 195 2.86 0.52 -27.98
C GLU A 195 1.68 -0.13 -28.73
N ALA A 196 0.44 0.30 -28.47
CA ALA A 196 -0.75 -0.18 -29.18
C ALA A 196 -0.91 0.42 -30.59
N GLY A 197 -0.30 1.58 -30.86
CA GLY A 197 -0.35 2.26 -32.17
C GLY A 197 0.71 1.79 -33.18
N GLY A 198 1.71 1.01 -32.76
CA GLY A 198 2.78 0.48 -33.61
C GLY A 198 2.45 -0.81 -34.36
N PHE A 199 1.18 -1.26 -34.33
CA PHE A 199 0.68 -2.47 -34.99
C PHE A 199 -0.20 -2.17 -36.22
N HIS A 200 0.01 -1.03 -36.88
CA HIS A 200 -0.61 -0.68 -38.15
C HIS A 200 0.44 -0.51 -39.26
#